data_AF-A0A6N6JP47-F1
#
_entry.id   AF-A0A6N6JP47-F1
#
_cell.length_a   1.000
_cell.length_b   1.000
_cell.length_c   1.000
_cell.angle_alpha   90.00
_cell.angle_beta   90.00
_cell.angle_gamma   90.00
#
_symmetry.space_group_name_H-M   'P 1'
#
loop_
_entity.id
_entity.type
_entity.pdbx_description
1 polymer ?
#
loop_
_entity_poly.entity_id
_entity_poly.type
_entity_poly.pdbx_seq_one_letter_code
_entity_poly.pdbx_strand_id
1 'polypeptide(L)' 'MAKLTKLSVFKAQNPTVETPLDKTTRIVRKMAEEETEQRQAKNNRLRTARLEREGGTPTKPSR' A
#
# COMPACT_ATOMS: atom_id res chain seq x y z
N MET A 1 -20.09 -36.70 45.22
CA MET A 1 -18.96 -36.41 44.31
C MET A 1 -19.48 -35.73 43.05
N ALA A 2 -19.58 -34.41 43.05
CA ALA A 2 -20.03 -33.65 41.88
C ALA A 2 -18.84 -33.47 40.92
N LYS A 3 -18.98 -33.95 39.68
CA LYS A 3 -17.93 -33.88 38.65
C LYS A 3 -17.88 -32.45 38.09
N LEU A 4 -16.78 -31.75 38.30
CA LEU A 4 -16.56 -30.41 37.77
C LEU A 4 -16.08 -30.49 36.31
N THR A 5 -16.99 -30.29 35.36
CA THR A 5 -16.69 -30.20 33.93
C THR A 5 -16.06 -28.85 33.60
N LYS A 6 -14.74 -28.75 33.72
CA LYS A 6 -13.96 -27.62 33.20
C LYS A 6 -13.81 -27.71 31.68
N LEU A 7 -14.90 -27.49 30.94
CA LEU A 7 -14.82 -27.38 29.49
C LEU A 7 -14.80 -25.90 29.10
N SER A 8 -13.72 -25.51 28.42
CA SER A 8 -13.45 -24.19 27.84
C SER A 8 -13.04 -23.08 28.83
N VAL A 9 -11.79 -23.14 29.29
CA VAL A 9 -11.11 -21.95 29.85
C VAL A 9 -10.62 -21.02 28.73
N PHE A 10 -10.47 -21.53 27.51
CA PHE A 10 -10.00 -20.75 26.37
C PHE A 10 -11.16 -20.38 25.45
N LYS A 11 -11.70 -19.16 25.63
CA LYS A 11 -12.57 -18.55 24.62
C LYS A 11 -11.71 -18.13 23.44
N ALA A 12 -12.11 -18.45 22.22
CA ALA A 12 -11.46 -17.93 21.03
C ALA A 12 -11.49 -16.40 21.07
N GLN A 13 -10.32 -15.78 20.91
CA GLN A 13 -10.21 -14.33 20.89
C GLN A 13 -11.01 -13.82 19.69
N ASN A 14 -12.10 -13.10 19.95
CA ASN A 14 -12.82 -12.39 18.89
C ASN A 14 -11.84 -11.42 18.20
N PRO A 15 -11.95 -11.22 16.87
CA PRO A 15 -11.12 -10.25 16.18
C PRO A 15 -11.23 -8.91 16.91
N THR A 16 -10.10 -8.39 17.36
CA THR A 16 -10.02 -7.15 18.11
C THR A 16 -10.65 -6.05 17.27
N VAL A 17 -11.70 -5.43 17.80
CA VAL A 17 -12.35 -4.28 17.18
C VAL A 17 -11.30 -3.19 17.01
N GLU A 18 -11.14 -2.67 15.79
CA GLU A 18 -10.15 -1.63 15.47
C GLU A 18 -10.27 -0.47 16.47
N THR A 19 -9.16 -0.17 17.15
CA THR A 19 -9.11 0.98 18.06
C THR A 19 -9.17 2.28 17.26
N PRO A 20 -9.54 3.42 17.88
CA PRO A 20 -9.48 4.71 17.19
C PRO A 20 -8.09 5.01 16.60
N LEU A 21 -7.01 4.58 17.27
CA LEU A 21 -5.63 4.72 16.79
C LEU A 21 -5.36 3.89 15.52
N ASP A 22 -5.88 2.67 15.47
CA ASP A 22 -5.73 1.80 14.30
C ASP A 22 -6.44 2.43 13.09
N LYS A 23 -7.62 3.02 13.32
CA LYS A 23 -8.38 3.72 12.28
C LYS A 23 -7.61 4.91 11.73
N THR A 24 -7.05 5.76 12.59
CA THR A 24 -6.25 6.91 12.14
C THR A 24 -5.00 6.46 11.39
N THR A 25 -4.31 5.43 11.88
CA THR A 25 -3.11 4.89 11.22
C THR A 25 -3.44 4.32 9.84
N ARG A 26 -4.59 3.63 9.72
CA ARG A 26 -5.08 3.12 8.43
C ARG A 26 -5.38 4.24 7.44
N ILE A 27 -6.03 5.32 7.89
CA ILE A 27 -6.36 6.47 7.04
C ILE A 27 -5.08 7.14 6.54
N VAL A 28 -4.13 7.42 7.44
CA VAL A 28 -2.85 8.05 7.08
C VAL A 28 -2.09 7.19 6.07
N ARG A 29 -2.05 5.86 6.28
CA ARG A 29 -1.41 4.95 5.34
C ARG A 29 -2.05 5.01 3.96
N LYS A 30 -3.38 4.96 3.87
CA LYS A 30 -4.11 5.08 2.59
C LYS A 30 -3.80 6.39 1.88
N MET A 31 -3.80 7.51 2.60
CA MET A 31 -3.46 8.82 2.01
C MET A 31 -2.05 8.84 1.43
N ALA A 32 -1.08 8.25 2.13
CA ALA A 32 0.30 8.17 1.65
C ALA A 32 0.42 7.25 0.42
N GLU A 33 -0.25 6.10 0.42
CA GLU A 33 -0.27 5.16 -0.70
C GLU A 33 -0.86 5.83 -1.96
N GLU A 34 -2.04 6.45 -1.84
CA GLU A 34 -2.69 7.17 -2.94
C GLU A 34 -1.81 8.29 -3.52
N GLU A 35 -1.13 9.07 -2.66
CA GLU A 35 -0.20 10.10 -3.11
C GLU A 35 1.00 9.49 -3.85
N THR A 36 1.58 8.41 -3.32
CA THR A 36 2.72 7.74 -3.96
C THR A 36 2.35 7.16 -5.31
N GLU A 37 1.16 6.57 -5.46
CA GLU A 37 0.65 6.07 -6.73
C GLU A 37 0.51 7.18 -7.77
N GLN A 38 -0.06 8.33 -7.40
CA GLN A 38 -0.18 9.48 -8.30
C GLN A 38 1.20 9.99 -8.76
N ARG A 39 2.15 10.09 -7.83
CA ARG A 39 3.53 10.50 -8.14
C ARG A 39 4.22 9.51 -9.07
N GLN A 40 4.06 8.20 -8.83
CA GLN A 40 4.62 7.15 -9.67
C GLN A 40 4.01 7.18 -11.08
N ALA A 41 2.69 7.30 -11.20
CA ALA A 41 2.00 7.40 -12.48
C ALA A 41 2.51 8.61 -13.30
N LYS A 42 2.67 9.77 -12.66
CA LYS A 42 3.26 10.96 -13.29
C LYS A 42 4.69 10.71 -13.74
N ASN A 43 5.53 10.10 -12.89
CA ASN A 43 6.92 9.83 -13.23
C ASN A 43 7.03 8.86 -14.41
N ASN A 44 6.22 7.81 -14.41
CA ASN A 44 6.16 6.82 -15.49
C ASN A 44 5.77 7.50 -16.81
N ARG A 45 4.73 8.35 -16.81
CA ARG A 45 4.32 9.12 -18.00
C ARG A 45 5.43 10.03 -18.52
N LEU A 46 6.18 10.70 -17.62
CA LEU A 46 7.28 11.57 -18.03
C LEU A 46 8.46 10.76 -18.59
N ARG A 47 8.75 9.59 -18.01
CA ARG A 47 9.78 8.67 -18.50
C ARG A 47 9.43 8.13 -19.88
N THR A 48 8.19 7.68 -20.11
CA THR A 48 7.77 7.19 -21.43
C THR A 48 7.86 8.31 -22.47
N ALA A 49 7.35 9.50 -22.17
CA ALA A 49 7.45 10.66 -23.07
C ALA A 49 8.91 11.04 -23.39
N ARG A 50 9.81 10.91 -22.41
CA ARG A 50 11.24 11.14 -22.62
C ARG A 50 11.85 10.08 -23.55
N LEU A 51 11.54 8.81 -23.32
CA LEU A 51 12.04 7.71 -24.16
C LEU A 51 11.52 7.82 -25.61
N GLU A 52 10.25 8.17 -25.81
CA GLU A 52 9.69 8.43 -27.14
C GLU A 52 10.41 9.59 -27.84
N ARG A 53 10.69 10.67 -27.11
CA ARG A 53 11.43 11.82 -27.64
C ARG A 53 12.86 11.45 -28.01
N GLU A 54 13.56 10.72 -27.15
CA GLU A 54 14.95 10.29 -27.37
C GLU A 54 15.05 9.24 -28.50
N GLY A 55 14.09 8.32 -28.60
CA GLY A 55 13.99 7.36 -29.71
C GLY A 55 13.61 8.01 -31.04
N GLY A 56 12.89 9.13 -31.02
CA GLY A 56 12.54 9.92 -32.20
C GLY A 56 13.61 10.91 -32.66
N THR A 57 14.63 11.20 -31.85
CA THR A 57 15.78 12.01 -32.28
C THR A 57 16.79 11.11 -32.98
N PRO A 58 17.02 11.23 -34.30
CA PRO A 58 18.16 10.56 -34.92
C PRO A 58 19.42 11.13 -34.25
N THR A 59 20.24 10.24 -33.67
CA THR A 59 21.60 10.56 -33.24
C THR A 59 22.29 11.26 -34.40
N LYS A 60 22.40 12.59 -34.34
CA LYS A 60 23.19 13.33 -35.32
C LYS A 60 24.63 12.85 -35.15
N PRO A 61 25.26 12.25 -36.18
CA PRO A 61 26.66 11.91 -36.08
C PRO A 61 27.44 13.21 -35.87
N SER A 62 28.21 13.26 -34.78
CA SER A 62 29.18 14.34 -34.56
C SER A 62 30.20 14.28 -35.68
N ARG A 63 30.31 15.37 -36.44
CA ARG A 63 31.31 15.58 -37.49
C ARG A 63 32.69 15.79 -36.89
#